data_AF-A0A836SW20-F1
#
_entry.id   AF-A0A836SW20-F1
#
_cell.length_a   1.000
_cell.length_b   1.000
_cell.length_c   1.000
_cell.angle_alpha   90.00
_cell.angle_beta   90.00
_cell.angle_gamma   90.00
#
_symmetry.space_group_name_H-M   'P 1'
#
loop_
_entity.id
_entity.type
_entity.pdbx_description
1 polymer ?
#
loop_
_entity_poly.entity_id
_entity_poly.type
_entity_poly.pdbx_seq_one_letter_code
_entity_poly.pdbx_strand_id
1 'polypeptide(L)'
;MIRWIFLNILLISATFTQGQDTIIKPPPKPYHGYLVYLAVIDGDTMPFIPLRTITIIPPRVFKNERERRQYTRLIRNLKKVLPYAKIAKTKLLVINQQLEKMPDKRAQKKYLKEQEKLLKKQYGPELTNLTISQGRLLIKL
;
A
#
# COMPACT_ATOMS: atom_id res chain seq x y z
N MET A 1 6.11 67.36 14.61
CA MET A 1 6.28 66.40 13.50
C MET A 1 6.12 64.91 13.91
N ILE A 2 5.45 64.60 15.05
CA ILE A 2 5.26 63.21 15.52
C ILE A 2 3.81 62.71 15.32
N ARG A 3 2.85 63.61 15.05
CA ARG A 3 1.41 63.28 14.93
C ARG A 3 1.03 62.53 13.64
N TRP A 4 1.89 62.54 12.62
CA TRP A 4 1.65 61.87 11.33
C TRP A 4 2.29 60.47 11.24
N ILE A 5 3.29 60.17 12.08
CA ILE A 5 3.94 58.85 12.12
C ILE A 5 3.00 57.81 12.73
N PHE A 6 2.26 58.17 13.79
CA PHE A 6 1.28 57.28 14.41
C PHE A 6 0.09 56.94 13.50
N LEU A 7 -0.30 57.82 12.57
CA LEU A 7 -1.39 57.57 11.62
C LEU A 7 -0.97 56.57 10.52
N ASN A 8 0.32 56.54 10.16
CA ASN A 8 0.84 55.61 9.15
C ASN A 8 1.06 54.19 9.70
N ILE A 9 1.42 54.06 10.99
CA ILE A 9 1.59 52.75 11.63
C ILE A 9 0.25 52.00 11.80
N LEU A 10 -0.86 52.73 11.92
CA LEU A 10 -2.21 52.13 12.02
C LEU A 10 -2.72 51.59 10.68
N LEU A 11 -2.13 51.98 9.55
CA LEU A 11 -2.52 51.51 8.21
C LEU A 11 -1.78 50.22 7.79
N ILE A 12 -0.61 49.94 8.35
CA ILE A 12 0.21 48.77 7.98
C ILE A 12 -0.22 47.49 8.74
N SER A 13 -0.90 47.62 9.88
CA SER A 13 -1.46 46.46 10.60
C SER A 13 -2.72 45.87 9.94
N ALA A 14 -3.36 46.59 9.01
CA ALA A 14 -4.60 46.17 8.37
C ALA A 14 -4.41 45.19 7.19
N THR A 15 -3.18 44.93 6.74
CA THR A 15 -2.91 44.00 5.61
C THR A 15 -2.48 42.61 6.03
N PHE A 16 -2.38 42.32 7.33
CA PHE A 16 -2.18 40.94 7.79
C PHE A 16 -3.54 40.23 7.97
N THR A 17 -4.29 40.09 6.87
CA THR A 17 -5.32 39.06 6.78
C THR A 17 -4.64 37.71 6.92
N GLN A 18 -4.67 37.14 8.12
CA GLN A 18 -4.47 35.70 8.29
C GLN A 18 -5.60 35.01 7.54
N GLY A 19 -5.32 34.56 6.32
CA GLY A 19 -6.13 33.51 5.70
C GLY A 19 -6.05 32.30 6.63
N GLN A 20 -7.11 32.03 7.38
CA GLN A 20 -7.24 30.75 8.04
C GLN A 20 -7.40 29.71 6.93
N ASP A 21 -6.42 28.83 6.79
CA ASP A 21 -6.63 27.56 6.11
C ASP A 21 -7.82 26.92 6.80
N THR A 22 -8.96 26.85 6.11
CA THR A 22 -10.12 26.11 6.61
C THR A 22 -9.73 24.65 6.57
N ILE A 23 -9.14 24.16 7.67
CA ILE A 23 -9.13 22.74 7.96
C ILE A 23 -10.60 22.35 8.04
N ILE A 24 -11.13 21.79 6.95
CA ILE A 24 -12.49 21.24 6.89
C ILE A 24 -12.54 20.18 7.99
N LYS A 25 -13.07 20.56 9.16
CA LYS A 25 -13.29 19.63 10.26
C LYS A 25 -14.26 18.58 9.74
N PRO A 26 -13.92 17.28 9.76
CA PRO A 26 -14.84 16.26 9.30
C PRO A 26 -16.13 16.35 10.15
N PRO A 27 -17.31 16.23 9.53
CA PRO A 27 -18.57 16.31 10.25
C PRO A 27 -18.60 15.29 11.41
N PRO A 28 -19.20 15.66 12.56
CA PRO A 28 -19.28 14.75 13.70
C PRO A 28 -19.95 13.43 13.29
N LYS A 29 -19.36 12.31 13.72
CA LYS A 29 -19.91 10.98 13.44
C LYS A 29 -21.23 10.81 14.22
N PRO A 30 -22.33 10.41 13.56
CA PRO A 30 -23.61 10.23 14.24
C PRO A 30 -23.55 9.06 15.22
N TYR A 31 -24.22 9.17 16.38
CA TYR A 31 -24.32 8.10 17.38
C TYR A 31 -25.11 6.88 16.86
N HIS A 32 -26.04 7.12 15.92
CA HIS A 32 -26.78 6.09 15.19
C HIS A 32 -26.96 6.55 13.73
N GLY A 33 -26.64 5.69 12.75
CA GLY A 33 -26.85 5.95 11.30
C GLY A 33 -25.57 6.13 10.46
N TYR A 34 -25.73 6.43 9.17
CA TYR A 34 -24.64 6.63 8.20
C TYR A 34 -24.66 8.06 7.65
N LEU A 35 -23.48 8.68 7.51
CA LEU A 35 -23.33 9.92 6.74
C LEU A 35 -23.30 9.58 5.26
N VAL A 36 -24.20 10.20 4.49
CA VAL A 36 -24.39 9.94 3.06
C VAL A 36 -24.40 11.28 2.32
N TYR A 37 -23.95 11.30 1.06
CA TYR A 37 -24.04 12.50 0.23
C TYR A 37 -25.52 12.79 -0.08
N LEU A 38 -25.87 14.05 -0.33
CA LEU A 38 -27.24 14.45 -0.65
C LEU A 38 -27.33 14.89 -2.11
N ALA A 39 -28.40 14.49 -2.78
CA ALA A 39 -28.77 15.00 -4.09
C ALA A 39 -30.20 15.57 -4.01
N VAL A 40 -30.38 16.81 -4.47
CA VAL A 40 -31.70 17.44 -4.56
C VAL A 40 -32.23 17.18 -5.97
N ILE A 41 -33.33 16.43 -6.07
CA ILE A 41 -33.99 16.09 -7.34
C ILE A 41 -35.43 16.57 -7.23
N ASP A 42 -35.87 17.45 -8.14
CA ASP A 42 -37.22 18.01 -8.17
C ASP A 42 -37.72 18.63 -6.86
N GLY A 43 -36.80 19.22 -6.08
CA GLY A 43 -37.10 19.85 -4.79
C GLY A 43 -37.15 18.89 -3.59
N ASP A 44 -36.97 17.58 -3.81
CA ASP A 44 -36.86 16.57 -2.75
C ASP A 44 -35.38 16.23 -2.47
N THR A 45 -35.04 16.00 -1.21
CA THR A 45 -33.66 15.73 -0.77
C THR A 45 -33.48 14.23 -0.55
N MET A 46 -32.78 13.58 -1.48
CA MET A 46 -32.55 12.13 -1.44
C MET A 46 -31.10 11.78 -1.08
N PRO A 47 -30.87 10.71 -0.30
CA PRO A 47 -29.54 10.22 0.01
C PRO A 47 -28.90 9.57 -1.23
N PHE A 48 -27.68 9.99 -1.57
CA PHE A 48 -26.86 9.49 -2.66
C PHE A 48 -25.63 8.74 -2.12
N ILE A 49 -25.57 7.43 -2.35
CA ILE A 49 -24.39 6.61 -2.03
C ILE A 49 -23.67 6.30 -3.35
N PRO A 50 -22.51 6.93 -3.64
CA PRO A 50 -21.75 6.57 -4.82
C PRO A 50 -21.24 5.13 -4.68
N LEU A 51 -21.70 4.25 -5.57
CA LEU A 51 -21.16 2.90 -5.65
C LEU A 51 -19.72 2.97 -6.17
N ARG A 52 -18.85 2.15 -5.58
CA ARG A 52 -17.48 2.03 -6.07
C ARG A 52 -17.52 1.45 -7.48
N THR A 53 -16.93 2.16 -8.43
CA THR A 53 -16.74 1.63 -9.78
C THR A 53 -15.92 0.37 -9.71
N ILE A 54 -16.46 -0.72 -10.26
CA ILE A 54 -15.74 -2.00 -10.40
C ILE A 54 -15.28 -2.15 -11.84
N THR A 55 -13.99 -2.42 -12.04
CA THR A 55 -13.46 -2.73 -13.36
C THR A 55 -13.68 -4.21 -13.65
N ILE A 56 -14.55 -4.51 -14.62
CA ILE A 56 -14.79 -5.88 -15.10
C ILE A 56 -13.74 -6.19 -16.17
N ILE A 57 -12.85 -7.14 -15.87
CA ILE A 57 -11.85 -7.62 -16.83
C ILE A 57 -12.44 -8.86 -17.54
N PRO A 58 -12.63 -8.83 -18.87
CA PRO A 58 -13.18 -9.97 -19.59
C PRO A 58 -12.22 -11.18 -19.54
N PRO A 59 -12.73 -12.41 -19.69
CA PRO A 59 -11.88 -13.60 -19.74
C PRO A 59 -10.90 -13.51 -20.92
N ARG A 60 -9.65 -13.92 -20.70
CA ARG A 60 -8.61 -13.90 -21.73
C ARG A 60 -8.97 -14.82 -22.89
N VAL A 61 -9.00 -14.28 -24.11
CA VAL A 61 -9.12 -15.06 -25.34
C VAL A 61 -7.73 -15.60 -25.71
N PHE A 62 -7.62 -16.92 -25.86
CA PHE A 62 -6.37 -17.58 -26.27
C PHE A 62 -6.36 -17.77 -27.77
N LYS A 63 -5.18 -17.62 -28.41
CA LYS A 63 -5.05 -17.89 -29.85
C LYS A 63 -5.23 -19.37 -30.15
N ASN A 64 -4.62 -20.23 -29.32
CA ASN A 64 -4.57 -21.68 -29.50
C ASN A 64 -4.65 -22.43 -28.17
N GLU A 65 -5.05 -23.71 -28.20
CA GLU A 65 -5.08 -24.62 -27.03
C GLU A 65 -3.72 -24.75 -26.32
N ARG A 66 -2.61 -24.66 -27.06
CA ARG A 66 -1.26 -24.69 -26.48
C ARG A 66 -1.01 -23.50 -25.54
N GLU A 67 -1.42 -22.30 -25.95
CA GLU A 67 -1.29 -21.08 -25.15
C GLU A 67 -2.15 -21.18 -23.88
N ARG A 68 -3.40 -21.65 -24.03
CA ARG A 68 -4.31 -21.88 -22.90
C ARG A 68 -3.71 -22.82 -21.86
N ARG A 69 -3.10 -23.94 -22.29
CA ARG A 69 -2.43 -24.89 -21.40
C ARG A 69 -1.21 -24.28 -20.71
N GLN A 70 -0.38 -23.53 -21.42
CA GLN A 70 0.78 -22.85 -20.83
C GLN A 70 0.36 -21.84 -19.77
N TYR A 71 -0.64 -21.01 -20.08
CA TYR A 71 -1.19 -20.02 -19.15
C TYR A 71 -1.80 -20.68 -17.91
N THR A 72 -2.59 -21.74 -18.08
CA THR A 72 -3.21 -22.46 -16.96
C THR A 72 -2.15 -23.12 -16.05
N ARG A 73 -1.08 -23.69 -16.65
CA ARG A 73 0.06 -24.22 -15.90
C ARG A 73 0.78 -23.13 -15.12
N LEU A 74 0.96 -21.94 -15.72
CA LEU A 74 1.57 -20.78 -15.07
C LEU A 74 0.73 -20.34 -13.87
N ILE A 75 -0.58 -20.14 -14.04
CA ILE A 75 -1.46 -19.76 -12.92
C ILE A 75 -1.36 -20.79 -11.79
N ARG A 76 -1.43 -22.08 -12.11
CA ARG A 76 -1.35 -23.14 -11.10
C ARG A 76 -0.03 -23.08 -10.33
N ASN A 77 1.10 -22.87 -11.03
CA ASN A 77 2.41 -22.73 -10.39
C ASN A 77 2.48 -21.44 -9.56
N LEU A 78 1.99 -20.32 -10.09
CA LEU A 78 1.95 -19.03 -9.39
C LEU A 78 1.15 -19.14 -8.09
N LYS A 79 -0.04 -19.76 -8.12
CA LYS A 79 -0.88 -19.96 -6.94
C LYS A 79 -0.17 -20.75 -5.83
N LYS A 80 0.64 -21.76 -6.19
CA LYS A 80 1.43 -22.53 -5.23
C LYS A 80 2.61 -21.74 -4.67
N VAL A 81 3.25 -20.92 -5.48
CA VAL A 81 4.50 -20.23 -5.15
C VAL A 81 4.28 -18.90 -4.44
N LEU A 82 3.18 -18.21 -4.74
CA LEU A 82 2.88 -16.86 -4.24
C LEU A 82 2.88 -16.72 -2.70
N PRO A 83 2.35 -17.68 -1.91
CA PRO A 83 2.42 -17.58 -0.45
C PRO A 83 3.85 -17.51 0.08
N TYR A 84 4.75 -18.35 -0.48
CA TYR A 84 6.17 -18.36 -0.10
C TYR A 84 6.87 -17.04 -0.46
N ALA A 85 6.56 -16.48 -1.65
CA ALA A 85 7.11 -15.18 -2.06
C ALA A 85 6.73 -14.05 -1.09
N LYS A 86 5.47 -14.03 -0.61
CA LYS A 86 5.02 -13.04 0.39
C LYS A 86 5.75 -13.17 1.72
N ILE A 87 5.96 -14.40 2.18
CA ILE A 87 6.72 -14.68 3.42
C ILE A 87 8.17 -14.23 3.23
N ALA A 88 8.81 -14.60 2.12
CA ALA A 88 10.18 -14.21 1.80
C ALA A 88 10.35 -12.69 1.77
N LYS A 89 9.45 -11.97 1.10
CA LYS A 89 9.44 -10.50 1.08
C LYS A 89 9.40 -9.90 2.48
N THR A 90 8.50 -10.42 3.33
CA THR A 90 8.34 -9.94 4.70
C THR A 90 9.59 -10.22 5.53
N LYS A 91 10.16 -11.42 5.43
CA LYS A 91 11.39 -11.79 6.15
C LYS A 91 12.58 -10.95 5.70
N LEU A 92 12.74 -10.73 4.40
CA LEU A 92 13.79 -9.86 3.87
C LEU A 92 13.69 -8.44 4.42
N LEU A 93 12.48 -7.88 4.47
CA LEU A 93 12.26 -6.55 5.02
C LEU A 93 12.69 -6.48 6.50
N VAL A 94 12.29 -7.46 7.31
CA VAL A 94 12.69 -7.52 8.73
C VAL A 94 14.19 -7.68 8.89
N ILE A 95 14.82 -8.55 8.10
CA ILE A 95 16.28 -8.75 8.13
C ILE A 95 17.00 -7.44 7.77
N ASN A 96 16.56 -6.76 6.71
CA ASN A 96 17.15 -5.48 6.29
C ASN A 96 17.03 -4.42 7.38
N GLN A 97 15.85 -4.26 7.98
CA GLN A 97 15.65 -3.33 9.10
C GLN A 97 16.55 -3.63 10.29
N GLN A 98 16.84 -4.91 10.55
CA GLN A 98 17.73 -5.30 11.64
C GLN A 98 19.20 -5.07 11.29
N LEU A 99 19.58 -5.24 10.02
CA LEU A 99 20.94 -4.94 9.54
C LEU A 99 21.26 -3.46 9.61
N GLU A 100 20.32 -2.58 9.28
CA GLU A 100 20.47 -1.12 9.36
C GLU A 100 20.77 -0.63 10.78
N LYS A 101 20.24 -1.33 11.80
CA LYS A 101 20.46 -1.00 13.21
C LYS A 101 21.81 -1.48 13.76
N MET A 102 22.53 -2.33 13.04
CA MET A 102 23.78 -2.92 13.52
C MET A 102 24.98 -2.04 13.18
N PRO A 103 25.87 -1.74 14.16
CA PRO A 103 26.97 -0.80 13.98
C PRO A 103 28.16 -1.36 13.19
N ASP A 104 28.36 -2.69 13.19
CA ASP A 104 29.56 -3.32 12.63
C ASP A 104 29.24 -4.34 11.53
N LYS A 105 30.06 -4.34 10.47
CA LYS A 105 29.97 -5.26 9.32
C LYS A 105 30.18 -6.71 9.72
N ARG A 106 31.02 -6.98 10.73
CA ARG A 106 31.24 -8.35 11.22
C ARG A 106 29.99 -8.92 11.90
N ALA A 107 29.31 -8.10 12.70
CA ALA A 107 28.06 -8.47 13.34
C ALA A 107 26.95 -8.72 12.31
N GLN A 108 26.82 -7.85 11.31
CA GLN A 108 25.88 -8.01 10.19
C GLN A 108 26.08 -9.34 9.44
N LYS A 109 27.34 -9.67 9.11
CA LYS A 109 27.68 -10.93 8.43
C LYS A 109 27.37 -12.16 9.27
N LYS A 110 27.59 -12.09 10.59
CA LYS A 110 27.24 -13.18 11.52
C LYS A 110 25.72 -13.38 11.57
N TYR A 111 24.97 -12.29 11.73
CA TYR A 111 23.51 -12.32 11.75
C TYR A 111 22.91 -12.89 10.47
N LEU A 112 23.41 -12.47 9.30
CA LEU A 112 22.97 -13.03 8.00
C LEU A 112 23.15 -14.54 7.92
N LYS A 113 24.31 -15.06 8.33
CA LYS A 113 24.58 -16.51 8.35
C LYS A 113 23.64 -17.27 9.28
N GLU A 114 23.35 -16.70 10.44
CA GLU A 114 22.42 -17.31 11.41
C GLU A 114 20.99 -17.35 10.85
N GLN A 115 20.53 -16.24 10.27
CA GLN A 115 19.20 -16.17 9.63
C GLN A 115 19.10 -17.10 8.42
N GLU A 116 20.13 -17.19 7.58
CA GLU A 116 20.18 -18.12 6.45
C GLU A 116 20.04 -19.58 6.92
N LYS A 117 20.80 -19.97 7.96
CA LYS A 117 20.72 -21.32 8.54
C LYS A 117 19.32 -21.61 9.08
N LEU A 118 18.71 -20.64 9.77
CA LEU A 118 17.36 -20.76 10.32
C LEU A 118 16.31 -20.92 9.22
N LEU A 119 16.35 -20.06 8.20
CA LEU A 119 15.43 -20.12 7.06
C LEU A 119 15.57 -21.43 6.28
N LYS A 120 16.80 -21.89 6.06
CA LYS A 120 17.06 -23.17 5.40
C LYS A 120 16.53 -24.35 6.21
N LYS A 121 16.64 -24.32 7.54
CA LYS A 121 16.09 -25.35 8.42
C LYS A 121 14.56 -25.34 8.41
N GLN A 122 13.95 -24.15 8.44
CA GLN A 122 12.49 -24.00 8.52
C GLN A 122 11.79 -24.33 7.20
N TYR A 123 12.29 -23.79 6.08
CA TYR A 123 11.60 -23.87 4.78
C TYR A 123 12.26 -24.86 3.79
N GLY A 124 13.46 -25.36 4.08
CA GLY A 124 14.18 -26.27 3.20
C GLY A 124 13.35 -27.45 2.70
N PRO A 125 12.72 -28.25 3.60
CA PRO A 125 11.91 -29.40 3.19
C PRO A 125 10.72 -29.04 2.29
N GLU A 126 10.08 -27.91 2.55
CA GLU A 126 8.94 -27.45 1.76
C GLU A 126 9.38 -26.98 0.36
N LEU A 127 10.50 -26.26 0.30
CA LEU A 127 11.06 -25.77 -0.96
C LEU A 127 11.60 -26.90 -1.84
N THR A 128 12.12 -27.98 -1.26
CA THR A 128 12.56 -29.16 -2.02
C THR A 128 11.41 -29.91 -2.67
N ASN A 129 10.19 -29.77 -2.16
CA ASN A 129 9.00 -30.38 -2.75
C ASN A 129 8.48 -29.62 -3.99
N LEU A 130 9.01 -28.42 -4.26
CA LEU A 130 8.63 -27.63 -5.43
C LEU A 130 9.31 -28.17 -6.70
N THR A 131 8.60 -28.11 -7.83
CA THR A 131 9.21 -28.45 -9.11
C THR A 131 10.17 -27.35 -9.56
N ILE A 132 11.13 -27.67 -10.43
CA ILE A 132 12.11 -26.70 -10.97
C ILE A 132 11.41 -25.48 -11.58
N SER A 133 10.29 -25.66 -12.29
CA SER A 133 9.52 -24.55 -12.86
C SER A 133 8.89 -23.66 -11.78
N GLN A 134 8.45 -24.24 -10.66
CA GLN A 134 7.91 -23.51 -9.52
C GLN A 134 9.01 -22.77 -8.76
N GLY A 135 10.16 -23.42 -8.51
CA GLY A 135 11.32 -22.77 -7.91
C GLY A 135 11.85 -21.61 -8.77
N ARG A 136 11.95 -21.78 -10.09
CA ARG A 136 12.32 -20.71 -11.02
C ARG A 136 11.32 -19.55 -10.97
N LEU A 137 10.03 -19.85 -10.81
CA LEU A 137 9.01 -18.81 -10.66
C LEU A 137 9.16 -18.07 -9.33
N LEU A 138 9.48 -18.78 -8.24
CA LEU A 138 9.67 -18.20 -6.91
C LEU A 138 10.79 -17.16 -6.88
N ILE A 139 11.91 -17.46 -7.55
CA ILE A 139 13.07 -16.56 -7.65
C ILE A 139 12.74 -15.28 -8.43
N LYS A 140 11.76 -15.34 -9.35
CA LYS A 140 11.38 -14.20 -10.20
C LYS A 140 10.39 -13.24 -9.54
N LEU A 141 9.71 -13.66 -8.48
CA LEU A 141 8.71 -12.87 -7.75
C LEU A 141 9.37 -12.01 -6.67
#